data_AF-A0A8T3WR77-F1
#
_entry.id   AF-A0A8T3WR77-F1
#
_cell.length_a   1.000
_cell.length_b   1.000
_cell.length_c   1.000
_cell.angle_alpha   90.00
_cell.angle_beta   90.00
_cell.angle_gamma   90.00
#
_symmetry.space_group_name_H-M   'P 1'
#
loop_
_entity.id
_entity.type
_entity.pdbx_description
1 polymer ?
#
loop_
_entity_poly.entity_id
_entity_poly.type
_entity_poly.pdbx_seq_one_letter_code
_entity_poly.pdbx_strand_id
1 'polypeptide(L)'
;MIKNKFDPLTKKSFFLMGFFVALAMAIDLVVGGAFLAVFSFYIIFTERKNVFYYLLGTLIPVILYIILSILVTGDLLPASMHPEYFKYDGSDFLNEQNIAGVANPDSITGFFVHAFHSLFGYRGLFSYTPLFFISACCLYNLLRKKDTLFSESLACFFAINITILFYLYTDSVYGGYAYGMRYFIAFHPVLFFFTIFYFKGLTAKKLRLYYILLTISVFIALVGAYNPWADSFGYPFFLYQPVPFLNNLRFIFEDFLKFMDPSLLGNIKELI
;
A
#
# COMPACT_ATOMS: atom_id res chain seq x y z
N MET A 1 20.95 19.84 15.86
CA MET A 1 19.71 20.62 15.61
C MET A 1 19.72 20.97 14.13
N ILE A 2 19.06 20.17 13.29
CA ILE A 2 18.95 20.49 11.85
C ILE A 2 18.01 21.70 11.78
N LYS A 3 18.58 22.91 11.65
CA LYS A 3 17.82 24.09 11.24
C LYS A 3 17.38 23.83 9.80
N ASN A 4 16.27 23.10 9.62
CA ASN A 4 15.62 22.94 8.33
C ASN A 4 15.03 24.29 7.95
N LYS A 5 15.85 25.17 7.38
CA LYS A 5 15.37 26.08 6.34
C LYS A 5 15.16 25.18 5.13
N PHE A 6 14.01 24.54 5.04
CA PHE A 6 13.57 24.11 3.72
C PHE A 6 13.49 25.38 2.88
N ASP A 7 14.13 25.38 1.72
CA ASP A 7 13.99 26.49 0.80
C ASP A 7 12.50 26.72 0.53
N PRO A 8 12.07 27.99 0.40
CA PRO A 8 10.67 28.28 0.12
C PRO A 8 10.25 27.53 -1.16
N LEU A 9 9.06 26.91 -1.11
CA LEU A 9 8.52 26.20 -2.26
C LEU A 9 8.43 27.15 -3.45
N THR A 10 9.01 26.73 -4.58
CA THR A 10 9.05 27.52 -5.81
C THR A 10 7.87 27.15 -6.72
N LYS A 11 7.57 27.98 -7.71
CA LYS A 11 6.58 27.66 -8.77
C LYS A 11 6.86 26.30 -9.43
N LYS A 12 8.14 25.98 -9.65
CA LYS A 12 8.59 24.69 -10.17
C LYS A 12 8.23 23.54 -9.23
N SER A 13 8.37 23.74 -7.92
CA SER A 13 7.99 22.75 -6.90
C SER A 13 6.50 22.42 -6.97
N PHE A 14 5.63 23.43 -7.10
CA PHE A 14 4.18 23.20 -7.23
C PHE A 14 3.81 22.50 -8.53
N PHE A 15 4.44 22.86 -9.65
CA PHE A 15 4.26 22.14 -10.91
C PHE A 15 4.66 20.66 -10.79
N LEU A 16 5.85 20.38 -10.25
CA LEU A 16 6.31 19.00 -10.06
C LEU A 16 5.41 18.23 -9.10
N MET A 17 4.93 18.87 -8.03
CA MET A 17 3.99 18.27 -7.10
C MET A 17 2.69 17.86 -7.79
N GLY A 18 2.07 18.77 -8.57
CA GLY A 18 0.88 18.45 -9.35
C GLY A 18 1.11 17.32 -10.35
N PHE A 19 2.22 17.39 -11.09
CA PHE A 19 2.61 16.36 -12.05
C PHE A 19 2.77 14.98 -11.39
N PHE A 20 3.57 14.87 -10.32
CA PHE A 20 3.83 13.56 -9.71
C PHE A 20 2.64 12.98 -8.95
N VAL A 21 1.81 13.82 -8.31
CA VAL A 21 0.59 13.35 -7.65
C VAL A 21 -0.45 12.89 -8.68
N ALA A 22 -0.60 13.62 -9.79
CA ALA A 22 -1.47 13.20 -10.89
C ALA A 22 -0.95 11.96 -11.62
N LEU A 23 0.37 11.82 -11.77
CA LEU A 23 0.99 10.62 -12.32
C LEU A 23 0.76 9.41 -11.41
N ALA A 24 0.86 9.59 -10.09
CA ALA A 24 0.51 8.54 -9.15
C ALA A 24 -0.95 8.10 -9.31
N MET A 25 -1.89 9.05 -9.53
CA MET A 25 -3.30 8.75 -9.83
C MET A 25 -3.45 7.96 -11.14
N ALA A 26 -2.70 8.33 -12.17
CA ALA A 26 -2.74 7.63 -13.45
C ALA A 26 -2.19 6.18 -13.36
N ILE A 27 -1.28 5.91 -12.42
CA ILE A 27 -0.71 4.57 -12.17
C ILE A 27 -1.64 3.74 -11.27
N ASP A 28 -2.11 4.34 -10.18
CA ASP A 28 -3.03 3.72 -9.23
C ASP A 28 -4.13 4.71 -8.88
N LEU A 29 -5.33 4.47 -9.45
CA LEU A 29 -6.45 5.39 -9.36
C LEU A 29 -6.89 5.65 -7.93
N VAL A 30 -6.88 4.63 -7.07
CA VAL A 30 -7.40 4.74 -5.71
C VAL A 30 -6.39 5.46 -4.83
N VAL A 31 -5.15 4.97 -4.79
CA VAL A 31 -4.12 5.55 -3.92
C VAL A 31 -3.75 6.93 -4.45
N GLY A 32 -3.38 7.03 -5.72
CA GLY A 32 -3.01 8.29 -6.32
C GLY A 32 -4.17 9.28 -6.40
N GLY A 33 -5.40 8.81 -6.63
CA GLY A 33 -6.61 9.66 -6.59
C GLY A 33 -6.89 10.24 -5.21
N ALA A 34 -6.73 9.45 -4.14
CA ALA A 34 -6.85 9.96 -2.76
C ALA A 34 -5.81 11.04 -2.46
N PHE A 35 -4.54 10.80 -2.86
CA PHE A 35 -3.48 11.80 -2.74
C PHE A 35 -3.79 13.06 -3.57
N LEU A 36 -4.23 12.91 -4.82
CA LEU A 36 -4.59 14.02 -5.70
C LEU A 36 -5.73 14.86 -5.11
N ALA A 37 -6.78 14.23 -4.61
CA ALA A 37 -7.92 14.93 -4.01
C ALA A 37 -7.48 15.74 -2.77
N VAL A 38 -6.78 15.11 -1.83
CA VAL A 38 -6.36 15.75 -0.58
C VAL A 38 -5.35 16.87 -0.82
N PHE A 39 -4.34 16.63 -1.67
CA PHE A 39 -3.35 17.66 -1.99
C PHE A 39 -3.93 18.80 -2.82
N SER A 40 -4.87 18.53 -3.74
CA SER A 40 -5.57 19.59 -4.47
C SER A 40 -6.38 20.47 -3.51
N PHE A 41 -7.12 19.86 -2.58
CA PHE A 41 -7.83 20.60 -1.53
C PHE A 41 -6.84 21.47 -0.74
N TYR A 42 -5.77 20.88 -0.20
CA TYR A 42 -4.74 21.60 0.53
C TYR A 42 -4.21 22.82 -0.25
N ILE A 43 -3.75 22.62 -1.49
CA ILE A 43 -3.16 23.67 -2.32
C ILE A 43 -4.14 24.78 -2.67
N ILE A 44 -5.40 24.45 -2.98
CA ILE A 44 -6.45 25.43 -3.29
C ILE A 44 -6.70 26.37 -2.11
N PHE A 45 -6.67 25.84 -0.88
CA PHE A 45 -7.00 26.63 0.31
C PHE A 45 -5.79 27.35 0.92
N THR A 46 -4.59 26.77 0.88
CA THR A 46 -3.41 27.35 1.54
C THR A 46 -2.45 28.07 0.59
N GLU A 47 -2.34 27.63 -0.66
CA GLU A 47 -1.30 28.04 -1.61
C GLU A 47 -1.89 28.72 -2.86
N ARG A 48 -2.90 29.58 -2.67
CA ARG A 48 -3.70 30.22 -3.75
C ARG A 48 -2.88 30.84 -4.88
N LYS A 49 -1.72 31.44 -4.56
CA LYS A 49 -0.82 32.08 -5.56
C LYS A 49 -0.14 31.06 -6.48
N ASN A 50 -0.05 29.81 -6.06
CA ASN A 50 0.65 28.74 -6.74
C ASN A 50 -0.27 27.67 -7.35
N VAL A 51 -1.59 27.75 -7.10
CA VAL A 51 -2.61 26.84 -7.64
C VAL A 51 -2.48 26.67 -9.15
N PHE A 52 -2.26 27.76 -9.89
CA PHE A 52 -2.10 27.70 -11.35
C PHE A 52 -0.96 26.75 -11.78
N TYR A 53 0.21 26.82 -11.13
CA TYR A 53 1.35 25.98 -11.49
C TYR A 53 1.11 24.52 -11.10
N TYR A 54 0.48 24.28 -9.95
CA TYR A 54 0.04 22.94 -9.54
C TYR A 54 -0.93 22.34 -10.55
N LEU A 55 -2.00 23.06 -10.92
CA LEU A 55 -2.98 22.60 -11.91
C LEU A 55 -2.34 22.32 -13.27
N LEU A 56 -1.41 23.18 -13.71
CA LEU A 56 -0.69 22.97 -14.95
C LEU A 56 0.11 21.65 -14.95
N GLY A 57 0.75 21.31 -13.82
CA GLY A 57 1.42 20.03 -13.65
C GLY A 57 0.44 18.84 -13.63
N THR A 58 -0.67 18.99 -12.89
CA THR A 58 -1.72 17.97 -12.76
C THR A 58 -2.40 17.62 -14.09
N LEU A 59 -2.63 18.62 -14.96
CA LEU A 59 -3.35 18.41 -16.21
C LEU A 59 -2.64 17.43 -17.15
N ILE A 60 -1.30 17.39 -17.16
CA ILE A 60 -0.56 16.57 -18.11
C ILE A 60 -0.85 15.06 -17.91
N PRO A 61 -0.65 14.46 -16.72
CA PRO A 61 -0.97 13.05 -16.53
C PRO A 61 -2.47 12.76 -16.56
N VAL A 62 -3.32 13.68 -16.08
CA VAL A 62 -4.79 13.50 -16.10
C VAL A 62 -5.32 13.42 -17.53
N ILE A 63 -4.91 14.33 -18.41
CA ILE A 63 -5.34 14.31 -19.81
C ILE A 63 -4.85 13.04 -20.49
N LEU A 64 -3.59 12.64 -20.25
CA LEU A 64 -3.05 11.41 -20.81
C LEU A 64 -3.83 10.18 -20.33
N TYR A 65 -4.14 10.11 -19.03
CA TYR A 65 -4.95 9.04 -18.46
C TYR A 65 -6.34 8.97 -19.10
N ILE A 66 -7.04 10.10 -19.25
CA ILE A 66 -8.36 10.15 -19.89
C ILE A 66 -8.29 9.71 -21.35
N ILE A 67 -7.30 10.19 -22.12
CA ILE A 67 -7.11 9.79 -23.52
C ILE A 67 -6.90 8.28 -23.60
N LEU A 68 -6.05 7.72 -22.75
CA LEU A 68 -5.79 6.28 -22.73
C LEU A 68 -7.05 5.48 -22.34
N SER A 69 -7.83 5.95 -21.35
CA SER A 69 -9.11 5.33 -21.01
C SER A 69 -10.06 5.30 -22.21
N ILE A 70 -10.29 6.43 -22.88
CA ILE A 70 -11.19 6.50 -24.05
C ILE A 70 -10.70 5.58 -25.17
N LEU A 71 -9.39 5.55 -25.43
CA LEU A 71 -8.83 4.71 -26.49
C LEU A 71 -8.97 3.21 -26.19
N VAL A 72 -8.98 2.81 -24.91
CA VAL A 72 -9.06 1.41 -24.49
C VAL A 72 -10.50 0.95 -24.29
N THR A 73 -11.34 1.75 -23.64
CA THR A 73 -12.71 1.37 -23.23
C THR A 73 -13.79 2.00 -24.10
N GLY A 74 -13.47 3.05 -24.84
CA GLY A 74 -14.46 3.91 -25.48
C GLY A 74 -15.17 4.87 -24.51
N ASP A 75 -14.73 4.93 -23.25
CA ASP A 75 -15.33 5.72 -22.16
C ASP A 75 -14.25 6.56 -21.42
N LEU A 76 -14.69 7.57 -20.68
CA LEU A 76 -13.86 8.31 -19.72
C LEU A 76 -13.40 7.42 -18.56
N LEU A 77 -14.19 6.39 -18.24
CA LEU A 77 -13.88 5.45 -17.16
C LEU A 77 -12.80 4.45 -17.61
N PRO A 78 -11.84 4.13 -16.72
CA PRO A 78 -10.84 3.10 -16.99
C PRO A 78 -11.47 1.71 -16.98
N ALA A 79 -10.80 0.74 -17.62
CA ALA A 79 -11.27 -0.64 -17.71
C ALA A 79 -11.58 -1.28 -16.34
N SER A 80 -10.86 -0.91 -15.27
CA SER A 80 -11.09 -1.42 -13.92
C SER A 80 -12.44 -1.00 -13.31
N MET A 81 -13.11 0.00 -13.89
CA MET A 81 -14.44 0.47 -13.47
C MET A 81 -15.59 -0.12 -14.30
N HIS A 82 -15.29 -1.09 -15.18
CA HIS A 82 -16.27 -1.81 -15.98
C HIS A 82 -16.33 -3.29 -15.55
N PRO A 83 -17.14 -3.66 -14.54
CA PRO A 83 -17.24 -5.04 -14.05
C PRO A 83 -17.56 -6.06 -15.15
N GLU A 84 -18.29 -5.64 -16.19
CA GLU A 84 -18.61 -6.44 -17.37
C GLU A 84 -17.38 -6.96 -18.12
N TYR A 85 -16.26 -6.23 -18.10
CA TYR A 85 -15.02 -6.67 -18.76
C TYR A 85 -14.36 -7.87 -18.07
N PHE A 86 -14.77 -8.17 -16.84
CA PHE A 86 -14.28 -9.29 -16.06
C PHE A 86 -15.18 -10.53 -16.17
N LYS A 87 -16.29 -10.44 -16.91
CA LYS A 87 -17.26 -11.54 -17.10
C LYS A 87 -16.98 -12.30 -18.41
N TYR A 88 -15.97 -13.16 -18.39
CA TYR A 88 -15.64 -14.07 -19.50
C TYR A 88 -15.34 -15.48 -18.98
N ASP A 89 -15.48 -16.48 -19.85
CA ASP A 89 -15.26 -17.89 -19.50
C ASP A 89 -13.83 -18.11 -18.98
N GLY A 90 -13.72 -18.68 -17.78
CA GLY A 90 -12.44 -18.90 -17.10
C GLY A 90 -11.96 -17.73 -16.22
N SER A 91 -12.75 -16.66 -16.08
CA SER A 91 -12.42 -15.57 -15.16
C SER A 91 -12.64 -15.97 -13.69
N ASP A 92 -11.67 -15.67 -12.83
CA ASP A 92 -11.80 -15.81 -11.36
C ASP A 92 -12.72 -14.74 -10.74
N PHE A 93 -13.09 -13.73 -11.53
CA PHE A 93 -13.89 -12.58 -11.12
C PHE A 93 -15.37 -12.70 -11.49
N LEU A 94 -15.84 -13.92 -11.82
CA LEU A 94 -17.26 -14.18 -12.10
C LEU A 94 -18.16 -13.85 -10.89
N ASN A 95 -17.62 -13.97 -9.67
CA ASN A 95 -18.26 -13.45 -8.47
C ASN A 95 -17.78 -12.02 -8.21
N GLU A 96 -18.69 -11.05 -8.28
CA GLU A 96 -18.41 -9.62 -8.06
C GLU A 96 -17.80 -9.35 -6.68
N GLN A 97 -18.01 -10.24 -5.71
CA GLN A 97 -17.39 -10.19 -4.39
C GLN A 97 -15.86 -10.39 -4.39
N ASN A 98 -15.26 -10.82 -5.51
CA ASN A 98 -13.81 -10.98 -5.65
C ASN A 98 -13.14 -9.77 -6.33
N ILE A 99 -13.93 -8.78 -6.77
CA ILE A 99 -13.42 -7.59 -7.46
C ILE A 99 -13.20 -6.49 -6.42
N ALA A 100 -11.94 -6.11 -6.22
CA ALA A 100 -11.59 -4.96 -5.39
C ALA A 100 -12.18 -3.68 -6.00
N GLY A 101 -12.81 -2.86 -5.16
CA GLY A 101 -13.59 -1.69 -5.59
C GLY A 101 -15.11 -1.95 -5.63
N VAL A 102 -15.54 -3.22 -5.57
CA VAL A 102 -16.95 -3.62 -5.66
C VAL A 102 -17.39 -4.44 -4.44
N ALA A 103 -16.51 -5.31 -3.94
CA ALA A 103 -16.80 -6.18 -2.81
C ALA A 103 -17.05 -5.37 -1.52
N ASN A 104 -18.06 -5.73 -0.72
CA ASN A 104 -18.32 -5.09 0.57
C ASN A 104 -18.26 -6.11 1.71
N PRO A 105 -17.87 -5.72 2.93
CA PRO A 105 -17.99 -6.57 4.09
C PRO A 105 -19.46 -6.94 4.35
N ASP A 106 -19.74 -8.23 4.57
CA ASP A 106 -21.10 -8.73 4.83
C ASP A 106 -21.70 -8.21 6.15
N SER A 107 -20.86 -7.73 7.08
CA SER A 107 -21.29 -7.21 8.38
C SER A 107 -20.27 -6.24 8.99
N ILE A 108 -20.70 -5.46 10.00
CA ILE A 108 -19.83 -4.59 10.79
C ILE A 108 -18.71 -5.41 11.47
N THR A 109 -19.05 -6.59 12.00
CA THR A 109 -18.07 -7.52 12.57
C THR A 109 -17.06 -7.96 11.52
N GLY A 110 -17.54 -8.34 10.33
CA GLY A 110 -16.70 -8.70 9.18
C GLY A 110 -15.74 -7.58 8.79
N PHE A 111 -16.22 -6.33 8.76
CA PHE A 111 -15.36 -5.16 8.51
C PHE A 111 -14.24 -5.04 9.54
N PHE A 112 -14.53 -5.16 10.84
CA PHE A 112 -13.48 -5.04 11.87
C PHE A 112 -12.48 -6.20 11.85
N VAL A 113 -12.96 -7.42 11.58
CA VAL A 113 -12.08 -8.59 11.39
C VAL A 113 -11.16 -8.37 10.18
N HIS A 114 -11.74 -7.92 9.06
CA HIS A 114 -10.98 -7.58 7.86
C HIS A 114 -9.96 -6.47 8.13
N ALA A 115 -10.37 -5.37 8.78
CA ALA A 115 -9.50 -4.27 9.17
C ALA A 115 -8.34 -4.74 10.06
N PHE A 116 -8.61 -5.58 11.06
CA PHE A 116 -7.57 -6.13 11.91
C PHE A 116 -6.58 -6.96 11.10
N HIS A 117 -7.06 -7.86 10.25
CA HIS A 117 -6.17 -8.73 9.48
C HIS A 117 -5.40 -8.01 8.36
N SER A 118 -5.96 -6.93 7.80
CA SER A 118 -5.31 -6.05 6.83
C SER A 118 -4.28 -5.10 7.46
N LEU A 119 -4.38 -4.77 8.76
CA LEU A 119 -3.41 -3.89 9.44
C LEU A 119 -2.40 -4.65 10.31
N PHE A 120 -2.85 -5.62 11.12
CA PHE A 120 -2.06 -6.28 12.17
C PHE A 120 -2.11 -7.81 12.13
N GLY A 121 -2.99 -8.42 11.34
CA GLY A 121 -3.08 -9.87 11.26
C GLY A 121 -2.20 -10.49 10.19
N TYR A 122 -2.69 -11.57 9.59
CA TYR A 122 -1.93 -12.44 8.68
C TYR A 122 -1.72 -11.86 7.29
N ARG A 123 -2.30 -10.69 6.95
CA ARG A 123 -2.00 -9.88 5.75
C ARG A 123 -1.60 -8.45 6.12
N GLY A 124 -1.30 -8.24 7.41
CA GLY A 124 -1.25 -6.92 8.04
C GLY A 124 -0.12 -6.03 7.54
N LEU A 125 -0.43 -4.78 7.19
CA LEU A 125 0.56 -3.73 6.89
C LEU A 125 1.72 -3.70 7.91
N PHE A 126 1.39 -3.65 9.20
CA PHE A 126 2.37 -3.56 10.27
C PHE A 126 3.01 -4.91 10.62
N SER A 127 2.35 -6.01 10.32
CA SER A 127 2.91 -7.35 10.54
C SER A 127 3.93 -7.70 9.48
N TYR A 128 3.69 -7.29 8.23
CA TYR A 128 4.58 -7.55 7.10
C TYR A 128 5.70 -6.52 7.01
N THR A 129 5.46 -5.29 7.50
CA THR A 129 6.49 -4.26 7.60
C THR A 129 6.50 -3.61 9.00
N PRO A 130 6.99 -4.32 10.04
CA PRO A 130 7.08 -3.77 11.41
C PRO A 130 7.79 -2.42 11.53
N LEU A 131 8.68 -2.08 10.60
CA LEU A 131 9.32 -0.77 10.56
C LEU A 131 8.30 0.39 10.46
N PHE A 132 7.10 0.16 9.91
CA PHE A 132 6.06 1.18 9.83
C PHE A 132 5.47 1.59 11.18
N PHE A 133 5.70 0.85 12.27
CA PHE A 133 5.40 1.37 13.61
C PHE A 133 6.21 2.64 13.92
N ILE A 134 7.49 2.67 13.52
CA ILE A 134 8.32 3.87 13.65
C ILE A 134 7.76 5.00 12.79
N SER A 135 7.44 4.73 11.52
CA SER A 135 6.84 5.69 10.59
C SER A 135 5.57 6.34 11.16
N ALA A 136 4.64 5.51 11.65
CA ALA A 136 3.37 5.96 12.20
C ALA A 136 3.58 6.81 13.46
N CYS A 137 4.47 6.40 14.36
CA CYS A 137 4.82 7.21 15.54
C CYS A 137 5.44 8.56 15.15
N CYS A 138 6.30 8.60 14.12
CA CYS A 138 6.90 9.83 13.64
C CYS A 138 5.87 10.78 13.00
N LEU A 139 4.99 10.25 12.15
CA LEU A 139 3.86 11.00 11.58
C LEU A 139 2.96 11.57 12.68
N TYR A 140 2.53 10.74 13.64
CA TYR A 140 1.73 11.18 14.78
C TYR A 140 2.41 12.30 15.58
N ASN A 141 3.72 12.19 15.83
CA ASN A 141 4.46 13.20 16.56
C ASN A 141 4.54 14.55 15.81
N LEU A 142 4.68 14.54 14.48
CA LEU A 142 4.64 15.77 13.67
C LEU A 142 3.27 16.45 13.75
N LEU A 143 2.20 15.66 13.65
CA LEU A 143 0.82 16.15 13.77
C LEU A 143 0.55 16.73 15.16
N ARG A 144 0.93 16.00 16.21
CA ARG A 144 0.72 16.42 17.61
C ARG A 144 1.47 17.70 17.96
N LYS A 145 2.72 17.82 17.50
CA LYS A 145 3.58 18.98 17.83
C LYS A 145 3.34 20.18 16.92
N LYS A 146 2.56 20.04 15.84
CA LYS A 146 2.38 21.06 14.81
C LYS A 146 3.74 21.60 14.30
N ASP A 147 4.66 20.67 14.00
CA ASP A 147 6.01 21.01 13.51
C ASP A 147 5.93 21.62 12.10
N THR A 148 7.08 22.05 11.56
CA THR A 148 7.29 22.67 10.24
C THR A 148 6.60 22.02 9.05
N LEU A 149 6.35 20.70 9.10
CA LEU A 149 5.68 19.94 8.03
C LEU A 149 4.25 19.52 8.41
N PHE A 150 3.60 20.25 9.33
CA PHE A 150 2.28 19.87 9.86
C PHE A 150 1.26 19.69 8.75
N SER A 151 1.16 20.64 7.81
CA SER A 151 0.13 20.63 6.78
C SER A 151 0.33 19.50 5.78
N GLU A 152 1.56 19.25 5.34
CA GLU A 152 1.92 18.16 4.45
C GLU A 152 1.74 16.80 5.14
N SER A 153 2.12 16.72 6.43
CA SER A 153 1.89 15.52 7.24
C SER A 153 0.40 15.22 7.39
N LEU A 154 -0.43 16.25 7.55
CA LEU A 154 -1.87 16.12 7.66
C LEU A 154 -2.49 15.66 6.33
N ALA A 155 -2.03 16.22 5.21
CA ALA A 155 -2.44 15.78 3.88
C ALA A 155 -2.10 14.30 3.64
N CYS A 156 -0.85 13.89 3.92
CA CYS A 156 -0.44 12.49 3.82
C CYS A 156 -1.25 11.58 4.75
N PHE A 157 -1.52 12.02 6.00
CA PHE A 157 -2.33 11.27 6.94
C PHE A 157 -3.74 11.02 6.38
N PHE A 158 -4.42 12.05 5.89
CA PHE A 158 -5.76 11.88 5.32
C PHE A 158 -5.74 11.02 4.07
N ALA A 159 -4.80 11.23 3.15
CA ALA A 159 -4.72 10.44 1.93
C ALA A 159 -4.51 8.94 2.23
N ILE A 160 -3.57 8.60 3.12
CA ILE A 160 -3.33 7.22 3.55
C ILE A 160 -4.58 6.61 4.20
N ASN A 161 -5.25 7.34 5.11
CA ASN A 161 -6.45 6.82 5.78
C ASN A 161 -7.63 6.66 4.82
N ILE A 162 -7.83 7.57 3.87
CA ILE A 162 -8.85 7.42 2.82
C ILE A 162 -8.58 6.16 2.01
N THR A 163 -7.34 5.93 1.58
CA THR A 163 -6.96 4.72 0.85
C THR A 163 -7.20 3.45 1.69
N ILE A 164 -6.77 3.43 2.94
CA ILE A 164 -7.00 2.30 3.84
C ILE A 164 -8.49 2.04 3.98
N LEU A 165 -9.28 3.04 4.36
CA LEU A 165 -10.73 2.90 4.55
C LEU A 165 -11.44 2.47 3.27
N PHE A 166 -11.05 3.00 2.12
CA PHE A 166 -11.57 2.59 0.83
C PHE A 166 -11.37 1.09 0.62
N TYR A 167 -10.15 0.58 0.75
CA TYR A 167 -9.91 -0.86 0.55
C TYR A 167 -10.51 -1.73 1.64
N LEU A 168 -10.56 -1.27 2.89
CA LEU A 168 -11.26 -2.02 3.95
C LEU A 168 -12.77 -2.15 3.69
N TYR A 169 -13.34 -1.20 2.95
CA TYR A 169 -14.75 -1.20 2.59
C TYR A 169 -15.02 -1.89 1.24
N THR A 170 -14.07 -1.83 0.30
CA THR A 170 -14.27 -2.25 -1.09
C THR A 170 -13.52 -3.53 -1.49
N ASP A 171 -12.80 -4.15 -0.55
CA ASP A 171 -12.09 -5.42 -0.74
C ASP A 171 -12.48 -6.40 0.38
N SER A 172 -12.78 -7.63 0.00
CA SER A 172 -13.11 -8.73 0.93
C SER A 172 -12.01 -9.79 0.99
N VAL A 173 -11.06 -9.76 0.04
CA VAL A 173 -10.09 -10.84 -0.23
C VAL A 173 -8.65 -10.51 0.18
N TYR A 174 -8.44 -9.43 0.93
CA TYR A 174 -7.13 -9.03 1.47
C TYR A 174 -6.06 -8.83 0.38
N GLY A 175 -6.44 -8.28 -0.77
CA GLY A 175 -5.52 -8.16 -1.92
C GLY A 175 -5.37 -9.41 -2.76
N GLY A 176 -6.25 -10.39 -2.57
CA GLY A 176 -6.30 -11.65 -3.32
C GLY A 176 -5.14 -12.58 -2.93
N TYR A 177 -4.51 -13.16 -3.94
CA TYR A 177 -3.42 -14.13 -3.75
C TYR A 177 -2.07 -13.50 -3.39
N ALA A 178 -1.94 -12.17 -3.46
CA ALA A 178 -0.67 -11.49 -3.22
C ALA A 178 -0.19 -11.64 -1.77
N TYR A 179 1.11 -11.77 -1.57
CA TYR A 179 1.73 -11.83 -0.25
C TYR A 179 1.56 -10.50 0.53
N GLY A 180 0.59 -10.50 1.45
CA GLY A 180 0.13 -9.29 2.17
C GLY A 180 -0.89 -8.45 1.39
N MET A 181 -1.36 -7.36 1.99
CA MET A 181 -2.34 -6.46 1.39
C MET A 181 -1.70 -5.57 0.30
N ARG A 182 -1.65 -6.06 -0.95
CA ARG A 182 -0.91 -5.42 -2.06
C ARG A 182 -1.29 -3.96 -2.32
N TYR A 183 -2.54 -3.59 -2.07
CA TYR A 183 -3.04 -2.24 -2.30
C TYR A 183 -2.36 -1.19 -1.42
N PHE A 184 -1.77 -1.59 -0.29
CA PHE A 184 -1.09 -0.68 0.62
C PHE A 184 0.34 -0.34 0.17
N ILE A 185 0.91 -1.12 -0.76
CA ILE A 185 2.29 -0.94 -1.24
C ILE A 185 2.49 0.45 -1.85
N ALA A 186 1.47 0.98 -2.54
CA ALA A 186 1.56 2.26 -3.24
C ALA A 186 1.88 3.46 -2.32
N PHE A 187 1.47 3.42 -1.04
CA PHE A 187 1.80 4.47 -0.07
C PHE A 187 2.97 4.15 0.86
N HIS A 188 3.63 2.99 0.72
CA HIS A 188 4.81 2.63 1.50
C HIS A 188 5.93 3.69 1.43
N PRO A 189 6.28 4.28 0.27
CA PRO A 189 7.31 5.31 0.20
C PRO A 189 7.02 6.52 1.10
N VAL A 190 5.75 6.88 1.26
CA VAL A 190 5.30 7.99 2.11
C VAL A 190 5.50 7.64 3.59
N LEU A 191 5.18 6.41 4.01
CA LEU A 191 5.46 5.94 5.36
C LEU A 191 6.98 5.87 5.63
N PHE A 192 7.76 5.40 4.67
CA PHE A 192 9.22 5.40 4.78
C PHE A 192 9.79 6.80 4.95
N PHE A 193 9.27 7.80 4.21
CA PHE A 193 9.67 9.19 4.38
C PHE A 193 9.56 9.65 5.84
N PHE A 194 8.47 9.35 6.54
CA PHE A 194 8.31 9.76 7.94
C PHE A 194 9.30 9.09 8.90
N THR A 195 9.91 7.97 8.52
CA THR A 195 10.96 7.30 9.30
C THR A 195 12.19 8.19 9.49
N ILE A 196 12.47 9.12 8.57
CA ILE A 196 13.63 10.01 8.67
C ILE A 196 13.60 10.85 9.96
N PHE A 197 12.41 11.19 10.45
CA PHE A 197 12.25 11.99 11.66
C PHE A 197 12.57 11.21 12.94
N TYR A 198 12.62 9.88 12.87
CA TYR A 198 13.02 9.04 13.99
C TYR A 198 14.48 9.28 14.41
N PHE A 199 15.32 9.65 13.44
CA PHE A 199 16.75 9.92 13.64
C PHE A 199 17.02 11.30 14.27
N LYS A 200 16.00 12.15 14.47
CA LYS A 200 16.14 13.37 15.28
C LYS A 200 16.43 12.98 16.74
N GLY A 201 17.61 13.38 17.23
CA GLY A 201 18.09 12.98 18.57
C GLY A 201 18.35 11.48 18.64
N LEU A 202 19.18 10.98 17.72
CA LEU A 202 19.56 9.58 17.62
C LEU A 202 20.31 9.14 18.89
N THR A 203 19.93 7.97 19.40
CA THR A 203 20.61 7.29 20.51
C THR A 203 20.90 5.85 20.09
N ALA A 204 21.87 5.20 20.74
CA ALA A 204 22.18 3.79 20.46
C ALA A 204 20.96 2.86 20.63
N LYS A 205 20.08 3.15 21.61
CA LYS A 205 18.83 2.39 21.83
C LYS A 205 17.86 2.53 20.66
N LYS A 206 17.64 3.77 20.16
CA LYS A 206 16.78 4.01 18.99
C LYS A 206 17.35 3.33 17.74
N LEU A 207 18.65 3.47 17.53
CA LEU A 207 19.32 2.86 16.39
C LEU A 207 19.21 1.32 16.42
N ARG A 208 19.41 0.70 17.59
CA ARG A 208 19.19 -0.75 17.78
C ARG A 208 17.76 -1.15 17.46
N LEU A 209 16.75 -0.42 17.96
CA LEU A 209 15.35 -0.72 17.67
C LEU A 209 15.05 -0.62 16.16
N TYR A 210 15.54 0.45 15.50
CA TYR A 210 15.39 0.62 14.06
C TYR A 210 15.98 -0.57 13.29
N TYR A 211 17.22 -0.97 13.58
CA TYR A 211 17.84 -2.10 12.90
C TYR A 211 17.14 -3.43 13.15
N ILE A 212 16.63 -3.67 14.36
CA ILE A 212 15.82 -4.88 14.64
C ILE A 212 14.58 -4.89 13.76
N LEU A 213 13.78 -3.81 13.76
CA LEU A 213 12.54 -3.76 12.98
C LEU A 213 12.79 -3.78 11.47
N LEU A 214 13.85 -3.10 11.01
CA LEU A 214 14.29 -3.14 9.61
C LEU A 214 14.67 -4.57 9.21
N THR A 215 15.48 -5.26 10.01
CA THR A 215 15.91 -6.63 9.73
C THR A 215 14.71 -7.56 9.63
N ILE A 216 13.76 -7.47 10.57
CA ILE A 216 12.53 -8.26 10.53
C ILE A 216 11.72 -7.93 9.27
N SER A 217 11.55 -6.65 8.94
CA SER A 217 10.78 -6.22 7.77
C SER A 217 11.41 -6.71 6.45
N VAL A 218 12.74 -6.60 6.33
CA VAL A 218 13.49 -7.10 5.17
C VAL A 218 13.38 -8.61 5.07
N PHE A 219 13.53 -9.33 6.18
CA PHE A 219 13.37 -10.79 6.18
C PHE A 219 11.98 -11.22 5.72
N ILE A 220 10.91 -10.61 6.26
CA ILE A 220 9.53 -10.92 5.84
C ILE A 220 9.30 -10.55 4.37
N ALA A 221 9.86 -9.43 3.90
CA ALA A 221 9.77 -9.02 2.51
C ALA A 221 10.52 -9.98 1.56
N LEU A 222 11.69 -10.51 1.96
CA LEU A 222 12.43 -11.52 1.19
C LEU A 222 11.65 -12.84 1.09
N VAL A 223 11.01 -13.27 2.18
CA VAL A 223 10.10 -14.43 2.15
C VAL A 223 8.92 -14.22 1.20
N GLY A 224 8.39 -12.99 1.14
CA GLY A 224 7.39 -12.60 0.15
C GLY A 224 7.92 -12.53 -1.27
N ALA A 225 9.15 -12.09 -1.47
CA ALA A 225 9.78 -12.01 -2.77
C ALA A 225 10.08 -13.40 -3.37
N TYR A 226 10.33 -14.40 -2.52
CA TYR A 226 10.50 -15.80 -2.95
C TYR A 226 9.23 -16.35 -3.59
N ASN A 227 8.08 -16.15 -2.94
CA ASN A 227 6.79 -16.51 -3.49
C ASN A 227 5.76 -15.38 -3.28
N PRO A 228 5.61 -14.48 -4.27
CA PRO A 228 4.76 -13.29 -4.16
C PRO A 228 3.28 -13.59 -4.26
N TRP A 229 2.94 -14.76 -4.81
CA TRP A 229 1.58 -15.27 -4.90
C TRP A 229 1.51 -16.41 -3.90
N ALA A 230 0.87 -16.19 -2.76
CA ALA A 230 0.73 -17.21 -1.72
C ALA A 230 -0.24 -18.35 -2.13
N ASP A 231 -0.27 -18.67 -3.43
CA ASP A 231 -1.19 -19.55 -4.12
C ASP A 231 -1.16 -20.96 -3.52
N SER A 232 -2.31 -21.54 -3.22
CA SER A 232 -3.38 -21.92 -4.16
C SER A 232 -3.06 -23.21 -4.88
N PHE A 233 -3.20 -24.33 -4.16
CA PHE A 233 -3.52 -25.63 -4.74
C PHE A 233 -4.91 -26.04 -4.27
N GLY A 234 -5.95 -25.55 -4.96
CA GLY A 234 -7.22 -26.28 -5.14
C GLY A 234 -8.22 -26.39 -3.98
N TYR A 235 -8.09 -25.68 -2.86
CA TYR A 235 -9.05 -25.81 -1.74
C TYR A 235 -10.01 -24.61 -1.61
N PRO A 236 -11.33 -24.76 -1.73
CA PRO A 236 -12.31 -23.66 -1.68
C PRO A 236 -12.44 -22.92 -0.32
N PHE A 237 -11.52 -23.11 0.62
CA PHE A 237 -11.54 -22.54 1.99
C PHE A 237 -10.57 -21.35 2.19
N PHE A 238 -10.19 -20.64 1.12
CA PHE A 238 -9.16 -19.60 1.12
C PHE A 238 -9.45 -18.32 1.92
N LEU A 239 -10.67 -18.12 2.42
CA LEU A 239 -11.02 -16.91 3.17
C LEU A 239 -10.46 -16.86 4.60
N TYR A 240 -9.92 -17.98 5.12
CA TYR A 240 -9.55 -18.11 6.54
C TYR A 240 -8.20 -18.77 6.81
N GLN A 241 -7.27 -18.85 5.85
CA GLN A 241 -5.96 -19.45 6.10
C GLN A 241 -4.95 -18.38 6.55
N PRO A 242 -4.67 -18.23 7.86
CA PRO A 242 -3.37 -17.76 8.31
C PRO A 242 -2.42 -18.89 7.87
N VAL A 243 -1.39 -18.73 7.04
CA VAL A 243 -0.35 -17.73 7.14
C VAL A 243 0.47 -17.83 5.84
N PRO A 244 0.29 -16.90 4.87
CA PRO A 244 1.14 -16.82 3.68
C PRO A 244 2.64 -16.87 4.02
N PHE A 245 3.02 -16.24 5.14
CA PHE A 245 4.38 -16.26 5.67
C PHE A 245 4.87 -17.66 6.09
N LEU A 246 4.12 -18.44 6.88
CA LEU A 246 4.56 -19.78 7.29
C LEU A 246 4.61 -20.73 6.09
N ASN A 247 3.66 -20.61 5.16
CA ASN A 247 3.67 -21.40 3.93
C ASN A 247 4.93 -21.10 3.10
N ASN A 248 5.27 -19.82 2.91
CA ASN A 248 6.48 -19.44 2.19
C ASN A 248 7.75 -19.91 2.92
N LEU A 249 7.80 -19.81 4.26
CA LEU A 249 8.92 -20.36 5.03
C LEU A 249 9.06 -21.88 4.85
N ARG A 250 7.94 -22.61 4.84
CA ARG A 250 7.92 -24.05 4.59
C ARG A 250 8.48 -24.37 3.22
N PHE A 251 8.04 -23.67 2.17
CA PHE A 251 8.55 -23.89 0.81
C PHE A 251 10.04 -23.61 0.69
N ILE A 252 10.53 -22.51 1.26
CA ILE A 252 11.96 -22.20 1.28
C ILE A 252 12.76 -23.34 1.95
N PHE A 253 12.24 -23.87 3.06
CA PHE A 253 12.87 -24.98 3.76
C PHE A 253 12.85 -26.29 2.97
N GLU A 254 11.71 -26.64 2.37
CA GLU A 254 11.59 -27.82 1.50
C GLU A 254 12.53 -27.76 0.30
N ASP A 255 12.65 -26.59 -0.34
CA ASP A 255 13.53 -26.41 -1.50
C ASP A 255 15.01 -26.40 -1.09
N PHE A 256 15.34 -25.86 0.09
CA PHE A 256 16.66 -25.99 0.68
C PHE A 256 17.02 -27.47 0.95
N LEU A 257 16.11 -28.25 1.52
CA LEU A 257 16.34 -29.68 1.76
C LEU A 257 16.49 -30.46 0.45
N LYS A 258 15.67 -30.18 -0.56
CA LYS A 258 15.82 -30.75 -1.91
C LYS A 258 17.19 -30.51 -2.50
N PHE A 259 17.70 -29.29 -2.32
CA PHE A 259 19.02 -28.89 -2.80
C PHE A 259 20.14 -29.65 -2.05
N MET A 260 19.99 -29.85 -0.74
CA MET A 260 20.98 -30.53 0.10
C MET A 260 21.01 -32.06 -0.14
N ASP A 261 19.84 -32.71 -0.21
CA ASP A 261 19.70 -34.14 -0.48
C ASP A 261 18.25 -34.46 -0.93
N PRO A 262 18.05 -34.81 -2.22
CA PRO A 262 16.73 -35.15 -2.75
C PRO A 262 16.02 -36.32 -2.03
N SER A 263 16.76 -37.20 -1.35
CA SER A 263 16.20 -38.36 -0.66
C SER A 263 15.47 -38.01 0.65
N LEU A 264 15.75 -36.83 1.24
CA LEU A 264 15.16 -36.41 2.52
C LEU A 264 13.66 -36.05 2.44
N LEU A 265 13.11 -35.85 1.24
CA LEU A 265 11.71 -35.49 1.03
C LEU A 265 10.71 -36.61 1.35
N GLY A 266 11.13 -37.88 1.22
CA GLY A 266 10.25 -39.02 1.46
C GLY A 266 9.72 -39.07 2.90
N ASN A 267 10.55 -38.63 3.85
CA ASN A 267 10.26 -38.73 5.28
C ASN A 267 9.41 -37.58 5.83
N ILE A 268 9.39 -36.41 5.18
CA ILE A 268 8.67 -35.23 5.69
C ILE A 268 7.17 -35.30 5.39
N LYS A 269 6.78 -35.95 4.29
CA LYS A 269 5.35 -36.12 3.93
C LYS A 269 4.57 -37.02 4.90
N GLU A 270 5.24 -37.80 5.74
CA GLU A 270 4.61 -38.70 6.72
C GLU A 270 4.48 -38.11 8.13
N LEU A 271 5.08 -36.94 8.40
CA LEU A 271 5.22 -36.37 9.74
C LEU A 271 4.28 -35.20 10.06
N ILE A 272 3.42 -34.78 9.11
CA ILE A 272 2.50 -33.63 9.21
C ILE A 272 1.13 -34.04 8.67
#